data_AF-A0A2N6A069-F1
#
_entry.id   AF-A0A2N6A069-F1
#
_cell.length_a   1.000
_cell.length_b   1.000
_cell.length_c   1.000
_cell.angle_alpha   90.00
_cell.angle_beta   90.00
_cell.angle_gamma   90.00
#
_symmetry.space_group_name_H-M   'P 1'
#
loop_
_entity.id
_entity.type
_entity.pdbx_description
1 polymer ?
#
loop_
_entity_poly.entity_id
_entity_poly.type
_entity_poly.pdbx_seq_one_letter_code
_entity_poly.pdbx_strand_id
1 'polypeptide(L)' 'MKKQIILIGFFLSFAFLFNFGLRAQEKTTDCRVLLSSISEKYEGECVNGFADGKGIAEGAHKYEGEFKKGLPH' A
#
# COMPACT_ATOMS: atom_id res chain seq x y z
N MET A 1 11.45 -34.65 -34.76
CA MET A 1 11.27 -33.18 -34.86
C MET A 1 9.92 -32.70 -34.33
N LYS A 2 8.78 -33.35 -34.65
CA LYS A 2 7.43 -32.93 -34.18
C LYS A 2 7.23 -32.97 -32.64
N LYS A 3 7.83 -33.94 -31.92
CA LYS A 3 7.76 -34.04 -30.45
C LYS A 3 8.46 -32.90 -29.70
N GLN A 4 9.55 -32.37 -30.26
CA GLN A 4 10.30 -31.23 -29.71
C GLN A 4 9.46 -29.95 -29.80
N ILE A 5 8.73 -29.76 -30.90
CA ILE A 5 7.82 -28.61 -31.10
C ILE A 5 6.67 -28.62 -30.09
N ILE A 6 6.13 -29.80 -29.77
CA ILE A 6 5.06 -29.94 -28.75
C ILE A 6 5.58 -29.60 -27.35
N LEU A 7 6.79 -30.06 -26.99
CA LEU A 7 7.41 -29.74 -25.69
C LEU A 7 7.74 -28.24 -25.56
N ILE A 8 8.27 -27.63 -26.62
CA ILE A 8 8.59 -26.19 -26.64
C ILE A 8 7.32 -25.35 -26.52
N GLY A 9 6.23 -25.74 -27.21
CA GLY A 9 4.93 -25.08 -27.08
C GLY A 9 4.35 -25.14 -25.67
N PHE A 10 4.54 -26.27 -24.97
CA PHE A 10 4.10 -26.44 -23.58
C PHE A 10 4.94 -25.61 -22.60
N PHE A 11 6.24 -25.43 -22.87
CA PHE A 11 7.12 -24.61 -22.05
C PHE A 11 6.82 -23.10 -22.23
N LEU A 12 6.51 -22.67 -23.45
CA LEU A 12 6.11 -21.29 -23.76
C LEU A 12 4.75 -20.92 -23.16
N SER A 13 3.79 -21.85 -23.11
CA SER A 13 2.50 -21.60 -22.47
C SER A 13 2.62 -21.48 -20.94
N PHE A 14 3.52 -22.23 -20.31
CA PHE A 14 3.78 -22.16 -18.87
C PHE A 14 4.50 -20.85 -18.47
N ALA A 15 5.44 -20.38 -19.30
CA ALA A 15 6.14 -19.10 -19.07
C ALA A 15 5.20 -17.87 -19.20
N PHE A 16 4.12 -17.99 -19.99
CA PHE A 16 3.13 -16.92 -20.14
C PHE A 16 2.27 -16.73 -18.88
N LEU A 17 2.02 -17.79 -18.11
CA LEU A 17 1.25 -17.75 -16.86
C LEU A 17 2.05 -17.19 -15.67
N PHE A 18 3.39 -17.25 -15.73
CA PHE A 18 4.26 -16.77 -14.64
C PHE A 18 4.43 -15.24 -14.60
N ASN A 19 3.98 -14.53 -15.63
CA ASN A 19 4.06 -13.05 -15.72
C ASN A 19 2.84 -12.32 -15.14
N PHE A 20 1.83 -13.03 -14.65
CA PHE A 20 0.78 -12.44 -13.81
C PHE A 20 1.33 -12.21 -12.41
N GLY A 21 2.28 -11.27 -12.31
CA GLY A 21 2.81 -10.81 -11.04
C GLY A 21 1.66 -10.32 -10.16
N LEU A 22 1.58 -10.87 -8.94
CA LEU A 22 0.76 -10.37 -7.86
C LEU A 22 1.19 -8.92 -7.56
N ARG A 23 0.57 -7.96 -8.25
CA ARG A 23 0.64 -6.55 -7.90
C ARG A 23 -0.24 -6.41 -6.67
N ALA A 24 0.30 -6.72 -5.50
CA ALA A 24 -0.29 -6.27 -4.25
C ALA A 24 -0.27 -4.73 -4.33
N GLN A 25 -1.39 -4.14 -4.76
CA GLN A 25 -1.55 -2.71 -4.85
C GLN A 25 -1.46 -2.20 -3.41
N GLU A 26 -0.30 -1.65 -3.06
CA GLU A 26 -0.07 -0.99 -1.78
C GLU A 26 -1.19 0.03 -1.62
N LYS A 27 -2.04 -0.21 -0.63
CA LYS A 27 -3.20 0.62 -0.34
C LYS A 27 -2.71 1.95 0.23
N THR A 28 -2.17 2.79 -0.64
CA THR A 28 -1.88 4.21 -0.40
C THR A 28 -3.22 4.95 -0.36
N THR A 29 -4.01 4.67 0.68
CA THR A 29 -5.03 5.63 1.07
C THR A 29 -4.24 6.81 1.63
N ASP A 30 -4.18 7.92 0.89
CA ASP A 30 -3.50 9.15 1.31
C ASP A 30 -4.23 9.71 2.54
N CYS A 31 -3.87 9.20 3.71
CA CYS A 31 -4.45 9.57 4.99
C CYS A 31 -3.62 10.70 5.58
N ARG A 32 -4.12 11.92 5.38
CA ARG A 32 -3.33 13.12 5.66
C ARG A 32 -3.39 13.51 7.13
N VAL A 33 -2.22 13.71 7.70
CA VAL A 33 -2.01 14.44 8.94
C VAL A 33 -1.57 15.85 8.59
N LEU A 34 -2.27 16.85 9.11
CA LEU A 34 -2.09 18.27 8.77
C LEU A 34 -0.99 18.94 9.62
N LEU A 35 -0.60 18.32 10.74
CA LEU A 35 0.51 18.80 11.55
C LEU A 35 1.84 18.36 10.92
N SER A 36 2.55 19.31 10.32
CA SER A 36 3.76 19.06 9.54
C SER A 36 4.89 18.37 10.30
N SER A 37 4.98 18.56 11.62
CA SER A 37 6.01 17.91 12.44
C SER A 37 5.81 16.39 12.58
N ILE A 38 4.64 15.85 12.22
CA ILE A 38 4.29 14.43 12.36
C ILE A 38 3.62 13.87 11.10
N SER A 39 3.67 14.56 9.95
CA SER A 39 2.87 14.21 8.76
C SER A 39 3.55 13.26 7.78
N GLU A 40 4.77 12.78 8.05
CA GLU A 40 5.51 11.96 7.09
C GLU A 40 4.93 10.55 6.98
N LYS A 41 4.43 10.01 8.09
CA LYS A 41 3.79 8.71 8.17
C LYS A 41 2.60 8.77 9.08
N TYR A 42 1.55 8.04 8.70
CA TYR A 42 0.37 7.86 9.52
C TYR A 42 -0.12 6.42 9.41
N GLU A 43 -0.38 5.80 10.57
CA GLU A 43 -1.02 4.51 10.68
C GLU A 43 -2.21 4.64 11.63
N GLY A 44 -3.42 4.48 11.11
CA GLY A 44 -4.63 4.65 11.90
C GLY A 44 -5.89 4.76 11.08
N GLU A 45 -6.96 5.13 11.77
CA GLU A 45 -8.27 5.36 11.17
C GLU A 45 -8.26 6.55 10.22
N CYS A 46 -8.94 6.41 9.09
CA CYS A 46 -8.87 7.38 8.01
C CYS A 46 -10.25 7.62 7.41
N VAL A 47 -10.71 8.87 7.53
CA VAL A 47 -12.05 9.28 7.11
C VAL A 47 -11.90 10.44 6.14
N ASN A 48 -12.45 10.30 4.93
CA ASN A 48 -12.38 11.31 3.87
C ASN A 48 -10.95 11.77 3.52
N GLY A 49 -9.96 10.88 3.63
CA GLY A 49 -8.55 11.18 3.31
C GLY A 49 -7.81 11.98 4.39
N PHE A 50 -8.31 11.96 5.62
CA PHE A 50 -7.67 12.56 6.78
C PHE A 50 -7.62 11.56 7.94
N ALA A 51 -6.57 11.67 8.76
CA ALA A 51 -6.48 10.97 10.03
C ALA A 51 -7.68 11.33 10.93
N ASP A 52 -8.48 10.34 11.34
CA ASP A 52 -9.68 10.55 12.17
C ASP A 52 -9.98 9.28 12.96
N GLY A 53 -9.86 9.33 14.30
CA GLY A 53 -9.86 8.18 15.20
C GLY A 53 -8.46 7.85 15.72
N LYS A 54 -8.24 6.63 16.22
CA LYS A 54 -6.96 6.25 16.80
C LYS A 54 -5.89 6.07 15.74
N GLY A 55 -4.69 6.58 16.02
CA GLY A 55 -3.55 6.36 15.15
C GLY A 55 -2.21 6.80 15.73
N ILE A 56 -1.18 6.50 14.95
CA ILE A 56 0.21 6.86 15.18
C ILE A 56 0.67 7.69 13.99
N ALA A 57 1.18 8.89 14.27
CA ALA A 57 1.76 9.76 13.26
C ALA A 57 3.23 10.01 13.58
N GLU A 58 4.07 9.94 12.55
CA GLU A 58 5.52 10.09 12.67
C GLU A 58 6.05 11.06 11.61
N GLY A 59 7.05 11.85 12.02
CA GLY A 59 7.81 12.78 11.19
C GLY A 59 9.03 13.25 11.97
N ALA A 60 9.19 14.57 12.13
CA ALA A 60 10.16 15.13 13.08
C ALA A 60 9.85 14.74 14.54
N HIS A 61 8.58 14.51 14.85
CA HIS A 61 8.10 14.00 16.13
C HIS A 61 7.22 12.76 15.94
N LYS A 62 6.90 12.09 17.04
CA LYS A 62 5.93 10.99 17.07
C LYS A 62 4.77 11.37 17.97
N TYR A 63 3.55 11.09 17.51
CA TYR A 63 2.33 11.20 18.30
C TYR A 63 1.54 9.91 18.17
N GLU A 64 1.03 9.41 19.28
CA GLU A 64 0.13 8.27 19.35
C GLU A 64 -1.08 8.69 20.18
N GLY A 65 -2.26 8.61 19.59
CA GLY A 65 -3.47 9.13 20.21
C GLY A 65 -4.64 9.24 19.23
N GLU A 66 -5.58 10.10 19.57
CA GLU A 66 -6.77 10.34 18.76
C GLU A 66 -6.51 11.44 17.74
N PHE A 67 -7.08 11.29 16.55
CA PHE A 67 -7.07 12.29 15.50
C PHE A 67 -8.48 12.74 15.18
N LYS A 68 -8.63 14.00 14.76
CA LYS A 68 -9.86 14.52 14.20
C LYS A 68 -9.57 15.37 12.98
N LYS A 69 -10.11 14.99 11.83
CA LYS A 69 -9.95 15.72 10.55
C LYS A 69 -8.48 16.08 10.23
N GLY A 70 -7.57 15.16 10.51
CA GLY A 70 -6.15 15.29 10.17
C GLY A 70 -5.27 15.91 11.26
N LEU A 71 -5.81 16.26 12.44
CA LEU A 71 -5.05 16.85 13.54
C LEU A 71 -5.13 15.98 14.79
N PRO A 72 -4.07 15.95 15.63
CA PRO A 72 -4.15 15.39 16.99
C PRO A 72 -5.29 16.04 17.79
N HIS A 73 -6.11 15.22 18.46
CA HIS A 73 -7.22 15.67 19.31
C HIS A 73 -6.83 15.78 20.78
#